data_AF-A0A6N8F8K3-F1
#
_entry.id   AF-A0A6N8F8K3-F1
#
_cell.length_a   1.000
_cell.length_b   1.000
_cell.length_c   1.000
_cell.angle_alpha   90.00
_cell.angle_beta   90.00
_cell.angle_gamma   90.00
#
_symmetry.space_group_name_H-M   'P 1'
#
loop_
_entity.id
_entity.type
_entity.pdbx_description
1 polymer ?
#
loop_
_entity_poly.entity_id
_entity_poly.type
_entity_poly.pdbx_seq_one_letter_code
_entity_poly.pdbx_strand_id
1 'polypeptide(L)'
;MVSQVGLYVVDLGYLNYIDVDSLKLHHSITGLVLNNSDNQLFVRSLVGVANAQKQQVIATGLDSEMQIERLRKLGVDAYQRN
;
A
#
# COMPACT_ATOMS: atom_id res chain seq x y z
N MET A 1 -2.30 -13.39 -3.25
CA MET A 1 -1.87 -12.04 -2.83
C MET A 1 -0.38 -11.88 -3.07
N VAL A 2 0.08 -10.68 -3.39
CA VAL A 2 1.51 -10.30 -3.32
C VAL A 2 1.75 -9.58 -1.99
N SER A 3 2.81 -9.93 -1.27
CA SER A 3 3.16 -9.32 0.01
C SER A 3 4.44 -8.52 -0.07
N GLN A 4 4.70 -7.69 0.95
CA GLN A 4 5.93 -6.90 1.08
C GLN A 4 6.10 -5.86 -0.03
N VAL A 5 4.99 -5.34 -0.59
CA VAL A 5 5.04 -4.34 -1.65
C VAL A 5 5.67 -3.06 -1.13
N GLY A 6 6.69 -2.56 -1.82
CA GLY A 6 7.49 -1.40 -1.42
C GLY A 6 8.66 -1.71 -0.48
N LEU A 7 8.98 -2.98 -0.21
CA LEU A 7 10.22 -3.36 0.49
C LEU A 7 11.48 -2.99 -0.32
N TYR A 8 11.42 -3.22 -1.64
CA TYR A 8 12.47 -2.84 -2.58
C TYR A 8 11.96 -1.78 -3.54
N VAL A 9 12.87 -0.93 -4.01
CA VAL A 9 12.59 0.08 -5.04
C VAL A 9 12.59 -0.61 -6.40
N VAL A 10 11.41 -1.07 -6.81
CA VAL A 10 11.15 -1.68 -8.13
C VAL A 10 9.95 -1.01 -8.76
N ASP A 11 9.93 -0.96 -10.08
CA ASP A 11 8.79 -0.44 -10.84
C ASP A 11 7.53 -1.30 -10.58
N LEU A 12 6.35 -0.68 -10.48
CA LEU A 12 5.10 -1.40 -10.21
C LEU A 12 4.58 -2.20 -11.42
N GLY A 13 5.21 -2.09 -12.59
CA GLY A 13 4.81 -2.74 -13.83
C GLY A 13 4.74 -4.27 -13.74
N TYR A 14 5.51 -4.90 -12.84
CA TYR A 14 5.43 -6.35 -12.63
C TYR A 14 4.02 -6.79 -12.17
N LEU A 15 3.28 -5.92 -11.48
CA LEU A 15 1.93 -6.21 -11.00
C LEU A 15 0.95 -6.44 -12.14
N ASN A 16 1.18 -5.86 -13.33
CA ASN A 16 0.33 -6.05 -14.51
C ASN A 16 0.37 -7.47 -15.08
N TYR A 17 1.32 -8.30 -14.64
CA TYR A 17 1.52 -9.65 -15.16
C TYR A 17 1.15 -10.74 -14.15
N ILE A 18 0.56 -10.36 -13.01
CA ILE A 18 0.26 -11.28 -11.91
C ILE A 18 -1.23 -11.19 -11.59
N ASP A 19 -1.92 -12.34 -11.63
CA ASP A 19 -3.33 -12.45 -11.26
C ASP A 19 -3.46 -12.74 -9.76
N VAL A 20 -3.70 -11.69 -8.97
CA VAL A 20 -3.94 -11.77 -7.52
C VAL A 20 -5.04 -10.82 -7.11
N ASP A 21 -5.81 -11.18 -6.08
CA ASP A 21 -6.90 -10.33 -5.58
C ASP A 21 -6.42 -9.16 -4.69
N SER A 22 -5.17 -9.21 -4.20
CA SER A 22 -4.69 -8.28 -3.19
C SER A 22 -3.19 -8.08 -3.14
N LEU A 23 -2.81 -6.87 -2.74
CA LEU A 23 -1.47 -6.36 -2.56
C LEU A 23 -1.28 -5.88 -1.12
N LYS A 24 -0.30 -6.45 -0.42
CA LYS A 24 -0.02 -6.12 0.99
C LYS A 24 1.23 -5.26 1.11
N LEU A 25 1.06 -4.05 1.61
CA LEU A 25 2.13 -3.07 1.83
C LEU A 25 3.12 -3.58 2.88
N HIS A 26 4.40 -3.29 2.63
CA HIS A 26 5.45 -3.46 3.63
C HIS A 26 5.34 -2.42 4.75
N HIS A 27 5.68 -2.80 5.98
CA HIS A 27 5.56 -1.92 7.15
C HIS A 27 6.50 -0.70 7.09
N SER A 28 7.61 -0.77 6.34
CA SER A 28 8.48 0.40 6.12
C SER A 28 7.78 1.53 5.36
N ILE A 29 6.75 1.20 4.57
CA ILE A 29 5.95 2.18 3.83
C ILE A 29 4.91 2.80 4.76
N THR A 30 4.11 1.96 5.43
CA THR A 30 3.02 2.38 6.31
C THR A 30 3.51 3.11 7.55
N GLY A 31 4.66 2.71 8.11
CA GLY A 31 5.28 3.34 9.28
C GLY A 31 5.62 4.82 9.07
N LEU A 32 6.03 5.20 7.86
CA LEU A 32 6.46 6.56 7.55
C LEU A 32 5.41 7.41 6.82
N VAL A 33 4.20 6.89 6.61
CA VAL A 33 3.17 7.53 5.77
C VAL A 33 2.72 8.91 6.27
N LEU A 34 2.89 9.22 7.57
CA LEU A 34 2.52 10.53 8.11
C LEU A 34 3.50 11.64 7.71
N ASN A 35 4.79 11.32 7.67
CA ASN A 35 5.87 12.33 7.59
C ASN A 35 6.67 12.26 6.29
N ASN A 36 6.41 11.27 5.42
CA ASN A 36 7.14 11.06 4.18
C ASN A 36 6.20 11.18 2.98
N SER A 37 6.34 12.26 2.20
CA SER A 37 5.55 12.52 0.99
C SER A 37 5.79 11.51 -0.12
N ASP A 38 6.99 10.95 -0.22
CA ASP A 38 7.32 9.95 -1.24
C ASP A 38 6.61 8.64 -0.96
N ASN A 39 6.51 8.24 0.32
CA ASN A 39 5.71 7.08 0.72
C ASN A 39 4.22 7.32 0.45
N GLN A 40 3.72 8.54 0.67
CA GLN A 40 2.33 8.87 0.34
C GLN A 40 2.08 8.83 -1.16
N LEU A 41 3.03 9.32 -1.96
CA LEU A 41 2.97 9.26 -3.42
C LEU A 41 3.02 7.80 -3.91
N PHE A 42 3.93 6.99 -3.35
CA PHE A 42 4.02 5.56 -3.64
C PHE A 42 2.71 4.83 -3.37
N VAL A 43 2.10 5.04 -2.19
CA VAL A 43 0.82 4.42 -1.84
C VAL A 43 -0.27 4.85 -2.82
N ARG A 44 -0.34 6.13 -3.20
CA ARG A 44 -1.29 6.62 -4.21
C ARG A 44 -1.10 5.96 -5.57
N SER A 45 0.15 5.82 -6.02
CA SER A 45 0.47 5.14 -7.29
C SER A 45 0.09 3.67 -7.24
N LEU A 46 0.38 2.99 -6.13
CA LEU A 46 0.02 1.59 -5.92
C LEU A 46 -1.50 1.38 -5.95
N VAL A 47 -2.25 2.23 -5.24
CA VAL A 47 -3.73 2.21 -5.26
C VAL A 47 -4.26 2.43 -6.68
N GLY A 48 -3.65 3.32 -7.46
CA GLY A 48 -4.00 3.52 -8.86
C GLY A 48 -3.84 2.24 -9.71
N VAL A 49 -2.71 1.56 -9.58
CA VAL A 49 -2.45 0.28 -10.27
C VAL A 49 -3.42 -0.81 -9.81
N ALA A 50 -3.61 -0.95 -8.50
CA ALA A 50 -4.50 -1.94 -7.90
C ALA A 50 -5.95 -1.75 -8.38
N ASN A 51 -6.46 -0.52 -8.38
CA ASN A 51 -7.80 -0.20 -8.85
C ASN A 51 -8.02 -0.56 -10.32
N ALA A 52 -7.02 -0.33 -11.18
CA ALA A 52 -7.09 -0.70 -12.60
C ALA A 52 -7.24 -2.22 -12.81
N GLN A 53 -6.74 -3.01 -11.85
CA GLN A 53 -6.77 -4.46 -11.87
C GLN A 53 -7.82 -5.07 -10.91
N LYS A 54 -8.65 -4.24 -10.27
CA LYS A 54 -9.64 -4.65 -9.25
C LYS A 54 -9.03 -5.40 -8.06
N GLN A 55 -7.81 -5.05 -7.68
CA GLN A 55 -7.09 -5.62 -6.54
C GLN A 55 -7.29 -4.75 -5.30
N GLN A 56 -7.28 -5.38 -4.12
CA GLN A 56 -7.31 -4.66 -2.84
C GLN A 56 -5.91 -4.34 -2.33
N VAL A 57 -5.71 -3.12 -1.82
CA VAL A 57 -4.50 -2.72 -1.10
C VAL A 57 -4.69 -2.86 0.40
N ILE A 58 -3.81 -3.62 1.05
CA ILE A 58 -3.85 -3.92 2.48
C ILE A 58 -2.63 -3.27 3.17
N ALA A 59 -2.87 -2.39 4.14
CA ALA A 59 -1.84 -1.81 4.99
C ALA A 59 -1.65 -2.62 6.28
N THR A 60 -0.39 -2.82 6.69
CA THR A 60 -0.03 -3.54 7.92
C THR A 60 1.02 -2.80 8.74
N GLY A 61 1.23 -3.23 9.99
CA GLY A 61 2.20 -2.58 10.89
C GLY A 61 1.78 -1.15 11.24
N LEU A 62 0.50 -0.99 11.64
CA LEU A 62 -0.09 0.30 11.95
C LEU A 62 -0.20 0.45 13.47
N ASP A 63 0.43 1.49 14.01
CA ASP A 63 0.53 1.75 15.44
C ASP A 63 -0.37 2.91 15.89
N SER A 64 -1.02 3.61 14.96
CA SER A 64 -1.86 4.78 15.27
C SER A 64 -3.09 4.92 14.37
N GLU A 65 -4.17 5.49 14.91
CA GLU A 65 -5.35 5.88 14.14
C GLU A 65 -5.02 6.94 13.07
N MET A 66 -4.04 7.81 13.34
CA MET A 66 -3.61 8.83 12.37
C MET A 66 -3.06 8.19 11.09
N GLN A 67 -2.27 7.10 11.20
CA GLN A 67 -1.78 6.36 10.03
C GLN A 67 -2.94 5.76 9.23
N ILE A 68 -3.91 5.14 9.90
CA ILE A 68 -5.10 4.58 9.25
C ILE A 68 -5.87 5.67 8.52
N GLU A 69 -6.14 6.79 9.18
CA GLU A 69 -6.85 7.91 8.56
C GLU A 69 -6.08 8.49 7.37
N ARG A 70 -4.75 8.56 7.45
CA ARG A 70 -3.93 8.99 6.32
C ARG A 70 -4.01 8.00 5.16
N LEU A 71 -3.87 6.71 5.41
CA LEU A 71 -3.94 5.65 4.40
C LEU A 71 -5.33 5.54 3.78
N ARG A 72 -6.39 5.74 4.56
CA ARG A 72 -7.78 5.84 4.07
C ARG A 72 -7.95 6.96 3.06
N LYS A 73 -7.39 8.13 3.34
CA LYS A 73 -7.39 9.26 2.39
C LYS A 73 -6.57 8.99 1.13
N LEU A 74 -5.60 8.07 1.19
CA LEU A 74 -4.82 7.64 0.03
C LEU A 74 -5.50 6.51 -0.77
N GLY A 75 -6.63 5.99 -0.29
CA GLY A 75 -7.43 4.97 -0.97
C GLY A 75 -7.08 3.53 -0.61
N VAL A 76 -6.46 3.28 0.55
CA VAL A 76 -6.19 1.90 1.03
C VAL A 76 -7.48 1.23 1.50
N ASP A 77 -7.70 -0.02 1.10
CA ASP A 77 -8.96 -0.75 1.31
C ASP A 77 -9.07 -1.40 2.70
N ALA A 78 -7.97 -1.97 3.20
CA ALA A 78 -7.97 -2.74 4.44
C ALA A 78 -6.74 -2.47 5.32
N TYR A 79 -6.92 -2.67 6.62
CA TYR A 79 -5.96 -2.33 7.66
C TYR A 79 -5.80 -3.53 8.59
N GLN A 80 -4.57 -4.00 8.78
CA GLN A 80 -4.24 -5.04 9.75
C GLN A 80 -3.34 -4.45 10.84
N ARG A 81 -3.81 -4.50 12.08
CA ARG A 81 -3.01 -4.17 13.27
C ARG A 81 -2.20 -5.38 13.72
N ASN A 82 -1.08 -5.11 14.38
CA ASN A 82 -0.32 -6.12 15.11
C ASN A 82 -1.06 -6.52 16.39
#